data_AF-A0A2E3HDD7-F1
#
_entry.id   AF-A0A2E3HDD7-F1
#
_cell.length_a   1.000
_cell.length_b   1.000
_cell.length_c   1.000
_cell.angle_alpha   90.00
_cell.angle_beta   90.00
_cell.angle_gamma   90.00
#
_symmetry.space_group_name_H-M   'P 1'
#
loop_
_entity.id
_entity.type
_entity.pdbx_description
1 polymer ?
#
loop_
_entity_poly.entity_id
_entity_poly.type
_entity_poly.pdbx_seq_one_letter_code
_entity_poly.pdbx_strand_id
1 'polypeptide(L)'
;MKKRYILAVALASLWGLGTLTARTWTSADGKKTFKGELKALDKAAGKITVLLSTGKTVSFSTELLSDADKAFIRENEAAIEKVGGGAEAGGALNEQKIGKGLAKEGVLSKLAGEKFAGYKLEKAPEYYIVYFSASW
;
A
#
# COMPACT_ATOMS: atom_id res chain seq x y z
N MET A 1 -38.51 -25.82 12.03
CA MET A 1 -38.97 -24.42 11.73
C MET A 1 -38.43 -23.55 12.87
N LYS A 2 -37.72 -22.43 12.72
CA LYS A 2 -37.55 -21.43 11.66
C LYS A 2 -36.17 -20.78 11.84
N LYS A 3 -35.62 -20.36 10.71
CA LYS A 3 -34.37 -19.64 10.49
C LYS A 3 -34.31 -18.35 11.34
N ARG A 4 -33.13 -18.02 11.89
CA ARG A 4 -32.78 -16.66 12.32
C ARG A 4 -31.55 -16.21 11.53
N TYR A 5 -31.81 -15.82 10.28
CA TYR A 5 -30.96 -14.87 9.57
C TYR A 5 -31.29 -13.49 10.13
N ILE A 6 -30.27 -12.71 10.50
CA ILE A 6 -30.10 -11.26 10.24
C ILE A 6 -28.79 -10.87 10.93
N LEU A 7 -27.76 -10.70 10.12
CA LEU A 7 -26.66 -9.76 10.38
C LEU A 7 -26.04 -9.42 9.01
N ALA A 8 -26.87 -8.76 8.20
CA ALA A 8 -26.39 -7.84 7.20
C ALA A 8 -26.24 -6.49 7.89
N VAL A 9 -25.09 -5.84 7.68
CA VAL A 9 -24.85 -4.38 7.58
C VAL A 9 -23.38 -4.13 7.90
N ALA A 10 -22.78 -3.22 7.11
CA ALA A 10 -21.40 -2.73 7.18
C ALA A 10 -20.33 -3.57 6.46
N LEU A 11 -20.53 -3.83 5.18
CA LEU A 11 -19.43 -4.05 4.23
C LEU A 11 -19.42 -2.93 3.16
N ALA A 12 -19.44 -1.67 3.60
CA ALA A 12 -19.49 -0.50 2.72
C ALA A 12 -18.57 0.64 3.19
N SER A 13 -17.39 0.32 3.74
CA SER A 13 -16.42 1.33 4.20
C SER A 13 -14.97 1.04 3.77
N LEU A 14 -14.76 0.21 2.75
CA LEU A 14 -13.42 -0.09 2.19
C LEU A 14 -13.03 0.78 0.98
N TRP A 15 -13.72 1.91 0.76
CA TRP A 15 -13.45 2.84 -0.35
C TRP A 15 -12.71 4.10 0.14
N GLY A 16 -11.66 3.93 0.93
CA GLY A 16 -10.95 5.08 1.52
C GLY A 16 -9.45 4.88 1.76
N LEU A 17 -8.87 3.76 1.31
CA LEU A 17 -7.42 3.63 1.24
C LEU A 17 -7.01 4.25 -0.10
N GLY A 18 -6.39 5.43 -0.03
CA GLY A 18 -6.09 6.29 -1.17
C GLY A 18 -5.09 5.69 -2.15
N THR A 19 -5.49 4.68 -2.91
CA THR A 19 -4.75 4.29 -4.11
C THR A 19 -4.97 5.37 -5.15
N LEU A 20 -3.91 6.09 -5.52
CA LEU A 20 -3.96 6.96 -6.69
C LEU A 20 -4.16 6.06 -7.89
N THR A 21 -5.36 6.05 -8.46
CA THR A 21 -5.75 5.14 -9.53
C THR A 21 -4.69 5.08 -10.63
N ALA A 22 -4.39 3.86 -11.08
CA ALA A 22 -3.35 3.64 -12.09
C ALA A 22 -3.66 4.44 -13.36
N ARG A 23 -2.77 5.38 -13.71
CA ARG A 23 -2.96 6.30 -14.84
C ARG A 23 -1.85 6.15 -15.87
N THR A 24 -2.08 6.72 -17.05
CA THR A 24 -1.07 6.79 -18.10
C THR A 24 -0.17 7.98 -17.84
N TRP A 25 1.11 7.69 -17.64
CA TRP A 25 2.20 8.65 -17.52
C TRP A 25 2.82 8.87 -18.89
N THR A 26 3.21 10.11 -19.16
CA THR A 26 3.78 10.54 -20.43
C THR A 26 5.14 11.16 -20.18
N SER A 27 6.13 10.73 -20.96
CA SER A 27 7.46 11.31 -20.96
C SER A 27 7.43 12.77 -21.46
N ALA A 28 8.39 13.59 -21.05
CA ALA A 28 8.50 15.00 -21.42
C ALA A 28 8.55 15.22 -22.95
N ASP A 29 9.10 14.24 -23.69
CA ASP A 29 9.17 14.24 -25.15
C ASP A 29 7.89 13.73 -25.83
N GLY A 30 6.88 13.29 -25.06
CA GLY A 30 5.60 12.77 -25.57
C GLY A 30 5.69 11.42 -26.30
N LYS A 31 6.89 10.88 -26.50
CA LYS A 31 7.12 9.67 -27.32
C LYS A 31 6.90 8.38 -26.56
N LYS A 32 7.00 8.42 -25.23
CA LYS A 32 6.87 7.26 -24.36
C LYS A 32 5.72 7.46 -23.40
N THR A 33 4.84 6.48 -23.35
CA THR A 33 3.76 6.41 -22.36
C THR A 33 3.81 5.07 -21.65
N PHE A 34 3.43 5.06 -20.37
CA PHE A 34 3.31 3.84 -19.60
C PHE A 34 2.20 3.97 -18.57
N LYS A 35 1.55 2.86 -18.25
CA LYS A 35 0.46 2.83 -17.27
C LYS A 35 0.98 2.36 -15.92
N GLY A 36 0.68 3.10 -14.86
CA GLY A 36 1.09 2.74 -13.51
C GLY A 36 0.45 3.58 -12.41
N GLU A 37 0.51 3.04 -11.21
CA GLU A 37 0.02 3.64 -9.96
C GLU A 37 1.13 4.41 -9.27
N LEU A 38 0.89 5.64 -8.84
CA LEU A 38 1.89 6.42 -8.10
C LEU A 38 1.97 5.93 -6.65
N LYS A 39 3.16 5.52 -6.20
CA LYS A 39 3.37 4.98 -4.85
C LYS A 39 4.14 5.92 -3.94
N ALA A 40 5.08 6.69 -4.47
CA ALA A 40 5.85 7.64 -3.66
C ALA A 40 6.41 8.79 -4.49
N LEU A 41 6.66 9.92 -3.82
CA LEU A 41 7.37 11.07 -4.32
C LEU A 41 8.54 11.36 -3.38
N ASP A 42 9.76 11.33 -3.90
CA ASP A 42 10.96 11.80 -3.24
C ASP A 42 11.23 13.23 -3.71
N LYS A 43 10.79 14.21 -2.90
CA LYS A 43 10.96 15.63 -3.19
C LYS A 43 12.44 16.06 -3.14
N ALA A 44 13.25 15.40 -2.31
CA ALA A 44 14.67 15.74 -2.15
C ALA A 44 15.50 15.29 -3.35
N ALA A 45 15.22 14.09 -3.87
CA ALA A 45 15.89 13.55 -5.05
C ALA A 45 15.20 13.91 -6.37
N GLY A 46 14.02 14.55 -6.32
CA GLY A 46 13.21 14.87 -7.51
C GLY A 46 12.72 13.64 -8.26
N LYS A 47 12.37 12.56 -7.54
CA LYS A 47 11.99 11.27 -8.14
C LYS A 47 10.57 10.89 -7.78
N ILE A 48 9.89 10.22 -8.71
CA ILE A 48 8.67 9.48 -8.40
C ILE A 48 8.88 7.99 -8.55
N THR A 49 8.11 7.24 -7.77
CA THR A 49 8.08 5.80 -7.77
C THR A 49 6.69 5.33 -8.21
N VAL A 50 6.65 4.59 -9.31
CA VAL A 50 5.42 4.10 -9.94
C VAL A 50 5.40 2.58 -9.91
N LEU A 51 4.28 2.01 -9.49
CA LEU A 51 3.98 0.59 -9.62
C LEU A 51 3.33 0.34 -10.98
N LEU A 52 4.02 -0.41 -11.85
CA LEU A 52 3.48 -0.83 -13.14
C LEU A 52 2.42 -1.92 -12.96
N SER A 53 1.57 -2.09 -13.97
CA SER A 53 0.57 -3.19 -14.01
C SER A 53 1.21 -4.58 -13.94
N THR A 54 2.49 -4.70 -14.27
CA THR A 54 3.29 -5.93 -14.15
C THR A 54 3.70 -6.25 -12.71
N GLY A 55 3.35 -5.40 -11.75
CA GLY A 55 3.77 -5.51 -10.34
C GLY A 55 5.19 -5.01 -10.08
N LYS A 56 5.94 -4.61 -11.12
CA LYS A 56 7.27 -4.01 -10.96
C LYS A 56 7.15 -2.54 -10.54
N THR A 57 7.97 -2.16 -9.57
CA THR A 57 8.09 -0.77 -9.15
C THR A 57 9.28 -0.12 -9.87
N VAL A 58 9.07 1.06 -10.44
CA VAL A 58 10.10 1.80 -11.18
C VAL A 58 10.17 3.23 -10.66
N SER A 59 11.38 3.70 -10.39
CA SER A 59 11.64 5.07 -9.97
C SER A 59 12.35 5.87 -11.06
N PHE A 60 11.89 7.08 -11.33
CA PHE A 60 12.47 7.95 -12.35
C PHE A 60 12.32 9.43 -11.97
N SER A 61 13.13 10.28 -12.62
CA SER A 61 13.13 11.72 -12.35
C SER A 61 11.80 12.35 -12.78
N THR A 62 11.25 13.25 -11.96
CA THR A 62 10.05 14.04 -12.28
C THR A 62 10.27 14.95 -13.48
N GLU A 63 11.51 15.31 -13.79
CA GLU A 63 11.86 16.16 -14.93
C GLU A 63 11.53 15.49 -16.27
N LEU A 64 11.61 14.16 -16.30
CA LEU A 64 11.33 13.32 -17.48
C LEU A 64 9.83 13.18 -17.76
N LEU A 65 8.96 13.76 -16.94
CA LEU A 65 7.52 13.73 -17.13
C LEU A 65 7.02 14.94 -17.91
N SER A 66 5.89 14.73 -18.59
CA SER A 66 5.10 15.81 -19.19
C SER A 66 4.66 16.84 -18.15
N ASP A 67 4.38 18.06 -18.58
CA ASP A 67 3.92 19.13 -17.69
C ASP A 67 2.56 18.81 -17.05
N ALA A 68 1.69 18.10 -17.78
CA ALA A 68 0.42 17.61 -17.25
C ALA A 68 0.62 16.62 -16.10
N ASP A 69 1.61 15.72 -16.21
CA ASP A 69 1.91 14.76 -15.16
C ASP A 69 2.60 15.40 -13.96
N LYS A 70 3.43 16.42 -14.20
CA LYS A 70 3.99 17.25 -13.12
C LYS A 70 2.89 18.01 -12.38
N ALA A 71 1.88 18.54 -13.08
CA ALA A 71 0.73 19.20 -12.45
C ALA A 71 -0.09 18.23 -11.60
N PHE A 72 -0.38 17.03 -12.11
CA PHE A 72 -1.08 15.99 -11.35
C PHE A 72 -0.35 15.64 -10.04
N ILE A 73 0.98 15.51 -10.07
CA ILE A 73 1.77 15.24 -8.86
C ILE A 73 1.55 16.34 -7.82
N ARG A 74 1.62 17.62 -8.24
CA ARG A 74 1.42 18.78 -7.35
C ARG A 74 0.02 18.82 -6.73
N GLU A 75 -1.01 18.51 -7.51
CA GLU A 75 -2.40 18.45 -7.05
C GLU A 75 -2.65 17.31 -6.06
N ASN A 76 -1.88 16.22 -6.18
CA ASN A 76 -2.08 15.01 -5.39
C ASN A 76 -1.02 14.82 -4.30
N GLU A 77 -0.15 15.79 -4.01
CA GLU A 77 0.93 15.66 -3.02
C GLU A 77 0.44 15.18 -1.65
N ALA A 78 -0.67 15.74 -1.17
CA ALA A 78 -1.25 15.35 0.12
C ALA A 78 -1.77 13.90 0.13
N ALA A 79 -2.20 13.38 -1.02
CA ALA A 79 -2.56 11.96 -1.17
C ALA A 79 -1.30 11.10 -1.31
N ILE A 80 -0.27 11.57 -2.02
CA ILE A 80 1.01 10.87 -2.20
C ILE A 80 1.74 10.69 -0.87
N GLU A 81 1.74 11.71 0.01
CA GLU A 81 2.34 11.61 1.34
C GLU A 81 1.66 10.55 2.20
N LYS A 82 0.34 10.32 2.03
CA LYS A 82 -0.39 9.24 2.70
C LYS A 82 -0.11 7.85 2.13
N VAL A 83 0.31 7.75 0.86
CA VAL A 83 0.64 6.48 0.18
C VAL A 83 2.12 6.11 0.36
N GLY A 84 3.02 7.09 0.27
CA GLY A 84 4.46 6.96 0.48
C GLY A 84 4.84 6.85 1.95
N GLY A 85 4.01 7.43 2.83
CA GLY A 85 3.99 7.15 4.26
C GLY A 85 3.44 5.76 4.51
N GLY A 86 4.23 4.74 4.19
CA GLY A 86 4.09 3.45 4.86
C GLY A 86 4.27 3.72 6.35
N ALA A 87 3.14 3.93 7.04
CA ALA A 87 3.15 4.34 8.41
C ALA A 87 4.06 3.40 9.21
N GLU A 88 4.99 3.99 9.96
CA GLU A 88 5.88 3.23 10.81
C GLU A 88 5.04 2.22 11.59
N ALA A 89 5.45 0.95 11.52
CA ALA A 89 4.66 -0.17 12.00
C ALA A 89 4.14 0.05 13.43
N GLY A 90 4.88 0.75 14.28
CA GLY A 90 4.47 1.05 15.65
C GLY A 90 3.20 1.90 15.76
N GLY A 91 3.02 2.92 14.92
CA GLY A 91 1.87 3.83 14.99
C GLY A 91 0.62 3.24 14.34
N ALA A 92 0.75 2.84 13.07
CA ALA A 92 -0.41 2.37 12.29
C ALA A 92 -0.93 1.00 12.71
N LEU A 93 -0.11 0.12 13.30
CA LEU A 93 -0.62 -1.16 13.80
C LEU A 93 -1.47 -0.97 15.06
N ASN A 94 -1.14 -0.02 15.93
CA ASN A 94 -1.87 0.22 17.18
C ASN A 94 -3.29 0.77 16.96
N GLU A 95 -3.50 1.48 15.86
CA GLU A 95 -4.82 1.96 15.43
C GLU A 95 -5.67 0.85 14.81
N GLN A 96 -5.05 -0.23 14.32
CA GLN A 96 -5.74 -1.36 13.72
C GLN A 96 -6.20 -2.38 14.78
N LYS A 97 -7.46 -2.78 14.70
CA LYS A 97 -8.07 -3.79 15.61
C LYS A 97 -7.29 -5.11 15.65
N ILE A 98 -6.75 -5.53 14.50
CA ILE A 98 -5.91 -6.73 14.37
C ILE A 98 -4.43 -6.39 14.62
N GLY A 99 -3.94 -5.29 14.04
CA GLY A 99 -2.54 -4.88 14.10
C GLY A 99 -1.99 -4.70 15.52
N LYS A 100 -2.81 -4.22 16.47
CA LYS A 100 -2.41 -4.03 17.87
C LYS A 100 -1.94 -5.32 18.53
N GLY A 101 -2.50 -6.47 18.13
CA GLY A 101 -2.06 -7.78 18.61
C GLY A 101 -0.72 -8.20 18.04
N LEU A 102 -0.46 -7.84 16.78
CA LEU A 102 0.75 -8.21 16.03
C LEU A 102 1.98 -7.39 16.43
N ALA A 103 1.78 -6.18 16.97
CA ALA A 103 2.86 -5.34 17.46
C ALA A 103 3.54 -5.85 18.74
N LYS A 104 2.95 -6.85 19.42
CA LYS A 104 3.51 -7.43 20.64
C LYS A 104 4.70 -8.35 20.33
N GLU A 105 5.74 -8.25 21.15
CA GLU A 105 6.89 -9.14 21.06
C GLU A 105 6.46 -10.61 21.25
N GLY A 106 7.02 -11.49 20.43
CA GLY A 106 6.75 -12.94 20.47
C GLY A 106 5.50 -13.42 19.72
N VAL A 107 4.64 -12.51 19.22
CA VAL A 107 3.45 -12.91 18.44
C VAL A 107 3.79 -13.28 17.00
N LEU A 108 4.76 -12.57 16.42
CA LEU A 108 5.15 -12.75 15.03
C LEU A 108 6.39 -13.62 14.94
N SER A 109 6.30 -14.60 14.04
CA SER A 109 7.43 -15.43 13.65
C SER A 109 7.59 -15.39 12.14
N LYS A 110 8.83 -15.27 11.68
CA LYS A 110 9.22 -15.38 10.27
C LYS A 110 9.85 -16.74 10.04
N LEU A 111 9.49 -17.38 8.91
CA LEU A 111 10.19 -18.56 8.45
C LEU A 111 11.57 -18.15 7.92
N ALA A 112 12.62 -18.56 8.62
CA ALA A 112 14.02 -18.36 8.28
C ALA A 112 14.63 -19.72 7.90
N GLY A 113 14.52 -20.08 6.63
CA GLY A 113 14.89 -21.41 6.14
C GLY A 113 13.93 -22.47 6.70
N GLU A 114 14.47 -23.44 7.44
CA GLU A 114 13.70 -24.53 8.04
C GLU A 114 13.18 -24.21 9.46
N LYS A 115 13.47 -23.02 10.00
CA LYS A 115 13.14 -22.64 11.38
C LYS A 115 12.29 -21.38 11.44
N PHE A 116 11.50 -21.27 12.50
CA PHE A 116 10.80 -20.03 12.83
C PHE A 116 11.65 -19.17 13.75
N ALA A 117 11.82 -17.90 13.41
CA ALA A 117 12.50 -16.90 14.23
C ALA A 117 11.53 -15.77 14.58
N GLY A 118 11.66 -15.21 15.79
CA GLY A 118 10.87 -14.05 16.20
C GLY A 118 11.06 -12.88 15.23
N TYR A 119 9.98 -12.15 14.94
CA TYR A 119 9.98 -11.07 13.97
C TYR A 119 9.27 -9.84 14.52
N LYS A 120 9.77 -8.66 14.17
CA LYS A 120 9.11 -7.37 14.44
C LYS A 120 8.75 -6.75 13.10
N LEU A 121 7.50 -6.30 12.96
CA LEU A 121 7.07 -5.59 11.76
C LEU A 121 7.83 -4.27 11.67
N GLU A 122 8.56 -4.08 10.59
CA GLU A 122 9.22 -2.81 10.26
C GLU A 122 8.25 -1.85 9.54
N LYS A 123 7.29 -2.41 8.79
CA LYS A 123 6.27 -1.66 8.06
C LYS A 123 4.87 -2.23 8.34
N ALA A 124 3.88 -1.35 8.48
CA ALA A 124 2.49 -1.77 8.59
C ALA A 124 2.04 -2.48 7.30
N PRO A 125 1.54 -3.73 7.38
CA PRO A 125 0.98 -4.42 6.22
C PRO A 125 -0.26 -3.70 5.71
N GLU A 126 -0.35 -3.54 4.40
CA GLU A 126 -1.55 -3.00 3.74
C GLU A 126 -2.66 -4.06 3.64
N TYR A 127 -2.27 -5.34 3.58
CA TYR A 127 -3.18 -6.48 3.46
C TYR A 127 -2.79 -7.60 4.43
N TYR A 128 -3.79 -8.34 4.90
CA TYR A 128 -3.64 -9.53 5.73
C TYR A 128 -4.33 -10.72 5.06
N ILE A 129 -3.65 -11.87 5.02
CA ILE A 129 -4.26 -13.14 4.63
C ILE A 129 -4.51 -13.93 5.91
N VAL A 130 -5.78 -14.25 6.17
CA VAL A 130 -6.16 -15.10 7.30
C VAL A 130 -6.33 -16.52 6.78
N TYR A 131 -5.42 -17.40 7.20
CA TYR A 131 -5.49 -18.83 6.91
C TYR A 131 -5.90 -19.59 8.17
N PHE A 132 -6.96 -20.38 8.06
CA PHE A 132 -7.42 -21.28 9.12
C PHE A 132 -7.58 -22.67 8.53
N SER A 133 -6.85 -23.65 9.06
CA SER A 133 -7.05 -25.06 8.77
C SER A 133 -7.79 -25.69 9.94
N ALA A 134 -9.04 -26.10 9.73
CA ALA A 134 -9.70 -27.00 10.66
C ALA A 134 -9.06 -28.38 10.54
N SER A 135 -8.38 -28.85 11.58
CA SER A 135 -8.08 -30.27 11.71
C SER A 135 -9.31 -30.93 12.33
N TRP A 136 -10.09 -31.58 11.49
CA TRP A 136 -10.94 -32.72 11.84
C TRP A 136 -10.11 -33.86 12.46
#